data_AF-A0A0J6VLP8-F1
#
_entry.id   AF-A0A0J6VLP8-F1
#
_cell.length_a   1.000
_cell.length_b   1.000
_cell.length_c   1.000
_cell.angle_alpha   90.00
_cell.angle_beta   90.00
_cell.angle_gamma   90.00
#
_symmetry.space_group_name_H-M   'P 1'
#
loop_
_entity.id
_entity.type
_entity.pdbx_description
1 polymer ?
#
loop_
_entity_poly.entity_id
_entity_poly.type
_entity_poly.pdbx_seq_one_letter_code
_entity_poly.pdbx_strand_id
1 'polypeptide(L)' 'GERALEMTVAETASGTDTLARMIAIGRDLRDRDGAGAIVMGCAGMAVHRRGLERELGIPVVDPVQAAVAMAIGIVAVA' A
#
# COMPACT_ATOMS: atom_id res chain seq x y z
N GLY A 1 8.49 -7.83 6.98
CA GLY A 1 9.38 -8.07 5.82
C GLY A 1 9.01 -7.14 4.69
N GLU A 2 9.69 -7.25 3.55
CA GLU A 2 9.35 -6.60 2.29
C GLU A 2 9.20 -7.67 1.21
N ARG A 3 8.24 -7.49 0.30
CA ARG A 3 8.01 -8.38 -0.84
C ARG A 3 7.65 -7.55 -2.06
N ALA A 4 8.39 -7.75 -3.15
CA ALA A 4 8.16 -7.04 -4.40
C ALA A 4 6.91 -7.57 -5.11
N LEU A 5 6.19 -6.68 -5.81
CA LEU A 5 5.06 -7.07 -6.64
C LEU A 5 5.47 -7.82 -7.92
N GLU A 6 6.76 -7.82 -8.26
CA GLU A 6 7.27 -8.32 -9.54
C GLU A 6 6.57 -7.63 -10.74
N MET A 7 6.38 -6.32 -10.63
CA MET A 7 5.75 -5.46 -11.64
C MET A 7 6.56 -4.17 -11.79
N THR A 8 6.57 -3.61 -12.99
CA THR A 8 7.10 -2.27 -13.26
C THR A 8 6.19 -1.19 -12.71
N VAL A 9 6.74 0.01 -12.49
CA VAL A 9 5.96 1.17 -12.03
C VAL A 9 4.80 1.48 -12.98
N ALA A 10 5.03 1.41 -14.30
CA ALA A 10 3.99 1.66 -15.29
C ALA A 10 2.83 0.65 -15.16
N GLU A 11 3.14 -0.64 -15.02
CA GLU A 11 2.12 -1.69 -14.83
C GLU A 11 1.33 -1.48 -13.55
N THR A 12 1.97 -1.05 -12.46
CA THR A 12 1.26 -0.80 -11.20
C THR A 12 0.30 0.40 -11.27
N ALA A 13 0.50 1.33 -12.20
CA ALA A 13 -0.34 2.52 -12.36
C ALA A 13 -1.52 2.31 -13.33
N SER A 14 -1.40 1.40 -14.30
CA SER A 14 -2.38 1.23 -15.38
C SER A 14 -2.86 -0.21 -15.61
N GLY A 15 -2.27 -1.19 -14.92
CA GLY A 15 -2.61 -2.60 -15.03
C GLY A 15 -3.91 -2.96 -14.30
N THR A 16 -4.74 -3.79 -14.92
CA THR A 16 -5.98 -4.32 -14.33
C THR A 16 -5.72 -5.27 -13.16
N ASP A 17 -4.56 -5.93 -13.15
CA ASP A 17 -4.28 -7.04 -12.23
C ASP A 17 -3.49 -6.60 -10.98
N THR A 18 -3.15 -5.32 -10.88
CA THR A 18 -2.34 -4.77 -9.78
C THR A 18 -2.95 -5.08 -8.41
N LEU A 19 -4.25 -4.86 -8.23
CA LEU A 19 -4.92 -5.16 -6.96
C LEU A 19 -4.84 -6.64 -6.59
N ALA A 20 -5.07 -7.55 -7.54
CA ALA A 20 -5.01 -8.98 -7.29
C ALA A 20 -3.61 -9.41 -6.84
N ARG A 21 -2.58 -8.87 -7.49
CA ARG A 21 -1.18 -9.10 -7.11
C ARG A 21 -0.86 -8.55 -5.72
N MET A 22 -1.31 -7.34 -5.41
CA MET A 22 -1.16 -6.73 -4.09
C MET A 22 -1.82 -7.56 -2.99
N ILE A 23 -3.01 -8.13 -3.24
CA ILE A 23 -3.70 -9.00 -2.27
C ILE A 23 -2.90 -10.27 -2.00
N ALA A 24 -2.39 -10.92 -3.05
CA ALA A 24 -1.61 -12.15 -2.90
C ALA A 24 -0.37 -11.93 -2.03
N ILE A 25 0.41 -10.88 -2.32
CA ILE A 25 1.62 -10.57 -1.56
C ILE A 25 1.32 -10.00 -0.18
N GLY A 26 0.25 -9.19 -0.06
CA GLY A 26 -0.21 -8.67 1.22
C GLY A 26 -0.63 -9.77 2.18
N ARG A 27 -1.25 -10.86 1.68
CA ARG A 27 -1.56 -12.05 2.48
C ARG A 27 -0.31 -12.77 2.96
N ASP A 28 0.70 -12.92 2.10
CA ASP A 28 2.00 -13.48 2.53
C ASP A 28 2.65 -12.62 3.62
N LEU A 29 2.67 -11.29 3.45
CA LEU A 29 3.22 -10.37 4.46
C LEU A 29 2.45 -10.49 5.79
N ARG A 30 1.12 -10.55 5.76
CA ARG A 30 0.28 -10.68 6.97
C ARG A 30 0.46 -12.04 7.64
N ASP A 31 0.24 -13.11 6.89
CA ASP A 31 0.05 -14.46 7.42
C ASP A 31 1.39 -15.16 7.72
N ARG A 32 2.42 -14.91 6.90
CA ARG A 32 3.72 -15.58 7.02
C ARG A 32 4.75 -14.70 7.72
N ASP A 33 4.75 -13.40 7.43
CA ASP A 33 5.73 -12.48 7.98
C ASP A 33 5.20 -11.73 9.22
N GLY A 34 3.94 -11.95 9.60
CA GLY A 34 3.32 -11.37 10.80
C GLY A 34 3.03 -9.88 10.70
N ALA A 35 2.87 -9.33 9.49
CA ALA A 35 2.61 -7.91 9.30
C ALA A 35 1.24 -7.50 9.89
N GLY A 36 1.25 -6.59 10.87
CA GLY A 36 0.03 -5.98 11.42
C GLY A 36 -0.50 -4.79 10.61
N ALA A 37 0.27 -4.31 9.63
CA ALA A 37 -0.12 -3.26 8.69
C ALA A 37 0.74 -3.37 7.42
N ILE A 38 0.26 -2.81 6.31
CA ILE A 38 0.98 -2.75 5.04
C ILE A 38 1.24 -1.29 4.66
N VAL A 39 2.45 -0.99 4.21
CA VAL A 39 2.78 0.29 3.56
C VAL A 39 2.97 0.01 2.06
N MET A 40 2.24 0.74 1.20
CA MET A 40 2.38 0.58 -0.24
C MET A 40 3.72 1.17 -0.73
N GLY A 41 4.35 0.50 -1.70
CA GLY A 41 5.69 0.87 -2.18
C GLY A 41 5.74 1.95 -3.27
N CYS A 42 4.61 2.32 -3.89
CA CYS A 42 4.57 3.29 -4.98
C CYS A 42 3.32 4.17 -4.92
N ALA A 43 3.47 5.45 -5.26
CA ALA A 43 2.37 6.42 -5.40
C ALA A 43 1.30 5.98 -6.43
N GLY A 44 1.70 5.25 -7.48
CA GLY A 44 0.78 4.74 -8.50
C GLY A 44 -0.26 3.76 -7.98
N MET A 45 -0.09 3.22 -6.77
CA MET A 45 -0.98 2.24 -6.15
C MET A 45 -2.12 2.86 -5.33
N ALA A 46 -2.17 4.19 -5.21
CA ALA A 46 -3.08 4.92 -4.34
C ALA A 46 -4.56 4.50 -4.50
N VAL A 47 -5.00 4.26 -5.74
CA VAL A 47 -6.39 3.87 -6.07
C VAL A 47 -6.78 2.52 -5.46
N HIS A 48 -5.81 1.65 -5.17
CA HIS A 48 -6.03 0.31 -4.64
C HIS A 48 -6.07 0.25 -3.11
N ARG A 49 -5.67 1.32 -2.40
CA ARG A 49 -5.53 1.34 -0.92
C ARG A 49 -6.74 0.75 -0.19
N ARG A 50 -7.94 1.29 -0.48
CA ARG A 50 -9.20 0.87 0.17
C ARG A 50 -9.58 -0.57 -0.17
N GLY A 51 -9.34 -0.99 -1.41
CA GLY A 51 -9.61 -2.36 -1.85
C GLY A 51 -8.72 -3.34 -1.12
N LEU A 52 -7.42 -3.04 -1.06
CA LEU A 52 -6.44 -3.88 -0.40
C LEU A 52 -6.69 -3.99 1.11
N GLU A 53 -6.99 -2.87 1.78
CA GLU A 53 -7.29 -2.85 3.23
C GLU A 53 -8.48 -3.76 3.58
N ARG A 54 -9.55 -3.72 2.79
CA ARG A 54 -10.70 -4.61 2.98
C ARG A 54 -10.33 -6.08 2.82
N GLU A 55 -9.54 -6.41 1.81
CA GLU A 55 -9.16 -7.80 1.49
C GLU A 55 -8.15 -8.39 2.47
N LEU A 56 -7.28 -7.56 3.04
CA LEU A 56 -6.29 -7.99 4.02
C LEU A 56 -6.80 -7.92 5.46
N GLY A 57 -7.85 -7.13 5.75
CA GLY A 57 -8.37 -6.97 7.10
C GLY A 57 -7.38 -6.34 8.09
N ILE A 58 -6.32 -5.71 7.58
CA ILE A 58 -5.30 -4.98 8.35
C ILE A 58 -5.08 -3.60 7.71
N PRO A 59 -4.64 -2.58 8.48
CA PRO A 59 -4.42 -1.25 7.96
C PRO A 59 -3.49 -1.20 6.74
N VAL A 60 -3.86 -0.40 5.74
CA VAL A 60 -3.03 -0.15 4.56
C VAL A 60 -2.74 1.34 4.41
N VAL A 61 -1.46 1.69 4.43
CA VAL A 61 -0.94 3.05 4.35
C VAL A 61 -0.55 3.38 2.92
N ASP A 62 -1.15 4.44 2.39
CA ASP A 62 -0.68 5.12 1.19
C ASP A 62 0.45 6.09 1.58
N PRO A 63 1.69 5.90 1.09
CA PRO A 63 2.82 6.73 1.49
C PRO A 63 2.63 8.20 1.09
N VAL A 64 1.91 8.51 0.00
CA VAL A 64 1.69 9.89 -0.44
C VAL A 64 0.73 10.60 0.50
N GLN A 65 -0.40 9.97 0.82
CA GLN A 65 -1.36 10.54 1.76
C GLN A 65 -0.77 10.69 3.16
N ALA A 66 0.02 9.70 3.61
CA ALA A 66 0.71 9.78 4.89
C ALA A 66 1.71 10.95 4.92
N ALA A 67 2.51 11.13 3.86
CA ALA A 67 3.44 12.25 3.76
C ALA A 67 2.73 13.61 3.76
N VAL A 68 1.63 13.76 3.01
CA VAL A 68 0.83 14.99 2.99
C VAL A 68 0.23 15.29 4.36
N ALA A 69 -0.31 14.28 5.04
CA ALA A 69 -0.86 14.45 6.38
C ALA A 69 0.22 14.90 7.38
N MET A 70 1.43 14.33 7.31
CA MET A 70 2.56 14.78 8.13
C MET A 70 2.95 16.22 7.82
N ALA A 71 3.06 16.60 6.54
CA ALA A 71 3.40 17.96 6.14
C ALA A 71 2.38 18.98 6.66
N ILE A 72 1.08 18.69 6.53
CA ILE A 72 0.00 19.52 7.10
C ILE A 72 0.13 19.60 8.62
N GLY A 73 0.36 18.48 9.30
CA GLY A 73 0.53 18.45 10.75
C GLY A 73 1.70 19.31 11.23
N ILE A 74 2.83 19.29 10.51
CA ILE A 74 3.98 20.15 10.80
C ILE A 74 3.60 21.62 10.68
N VAL A 75 2.91 22.02 9.60
CA VAL A 75 2.50 23.41 9.38
C VAL A 75 1.44 23.88 10.39
N ALA A 76 0.54 22.99 10.80
CA ALA A 76 -0.58 23.33 11.67
C ALA A 76 -0.25 23.37 13.18
N VAL A 77 0.83 22.70 13.59
CA VAL A 77 1.25 22.56 15.00
C VAL A 77 2.56 23.32 15.30
N ALA A 78 3.28 23.77 14.27
CA ALA A 78 4.37 24.73 14.42
C ALA A 78 3.86 26.12 14.81
#